data_AF-A0A1H2H5L4-F1
#
_entry.id   AF-A0A1H2H5L4-F1
#
_cell.length_a   1.000
_cell.length_b   1.000
_cell.length_c   1.000
_cell.angle_alpha   90.00
_cell.angle_beta   90.00
_cell.angle_gamma   90.00
#
_symmetry.space_group_name_H-M   'P 1'
#
loop_
_entity.id
_entity.type
_entity.pdbx_description
1 polymer ?
#
loop_
_entity_poly.entity_id
_entity_poly.type
_entity_poly.pdbx_seq_one_letter_code
_entity_poly.pdbx_strand_id
1 'polypeptide(L)'
;MSQWDEIEIDDLEGDMIDIAETIGLSAAKKLLTVFGGESIYIPKPESVIRSLRDRKIYQEFKNDNYRQLAARYNLTTRQIRAIIKEQRSRNPKSGFHEQELF
;
A
#
# COMPACT_ATOMS: atom_id res chain seq x y z
N MET A 1 27.24 -19.14 11.76
CA MET A 1 26.18 -18.15 12.02
C MET A 1 26.62 -16.88 11.34
N SER A 2 25.70 -16.22 10.64
CA SER A 2 26.01 -14.92 10.05
C SER A 2 25.93 -13.86 11.15
N GLN A 3 26.76 -12.82 11.10
CA GLN A 3 26.58 -11.65 11.99
C GLN A 3 25.17 -11.07 11.88
N TRP A 4 24.50 -11.30 10.74
CA TRP A 4 23.10 -10.94 10.52
C TRP A 4 22.11 -11.62 11.48
N ASP A 5 22.40 -12.85 11.89
CA ASP A 5 21.54 -13.63 12.79
C ASP A 5 21.60 -13.08 14.23
N GLU A 6 22.71 -12.42 14.57
CA GLU A 6 23.04 -11.92 15.90
C GLU A 6 22.58 -10.47 16.14
N ILE A 7 22.19 -9.74 15.09
CA ILE A 7 21.67 -8.36 15.22
C ILE A 7 20.47 -8.34 16.16
N GLU A 8 20.49 -7.42 17.12
CA GLU A 8 19.43 -7.08 18.05
C GLU A 8 18.81 -5.71 17.70
N ILE A 9 17.72 -5.33 18.40
CA ILE A 9 17.07 -4.02 18.17
C ILE A 9 18.01 -2.86 18.46
N ASP A 10 18.86 -2.98 19.49
CA ASP A 10 19.79 -1.93 19.92
C ASP A 10 20.90 -1.64 18.91
N ASP A 11 21.10 -2.54 17.92
CA ASP A 11 22.05 -2.34 16.82
C ASP A 11 21.45 -1.52 15.66
N LEU A 12 20.15 -1.20 15.72
CA LEU A 12 19.46 -0.39 14.72
C LEU A 12 19.58 1.10 15.03
N GLU A 13 19.37 1.94 14.02
CA GLU A 13 19.47 3.40 14.15
C GLU A 13 18.20 4.11 13.67
N GLY A 14 17.88 5.23 14.33
CA GLY A 14 16.82 6.16 13.94
C GLY A 14 15.44 5.49 13.83
N ASP A 15 14.70 5.87 12.79
CA ASP A 15 13.34 5.37 12.52
C ASP A 15 13.26 3.84 12.43
N MET A 16 14.38 3.14 12.19
CA MET A 16 14.38 1.69 12.09
C MET A 16 14.16 1.00 13.44
N ILE A 17 14.49 1.66 14.55
CA ILE A 17 14.18 1.17 15.91
C ILE A 17 12.66 1.14 16.08
N ASP A 18 11.99 2.27 15.85
CA ASP A 18 10.53 2.39 15.96
C ASP A 18 9.81 1.39 15.05
N ILE A 19 10.33 1.21 13.82
CA ILE A 19 9.80 0.21 12.89
C ILE A 19 9.98 -1.20 13.48
N ALA A 20 11.18 -1.56 13.94
CA ALA A 20 11.44 -2.89 14.50
C ALA A 20 10.61 -3.18 15.75
N GLU A 21 10.37 -2.20 16.61
CA GLU A 21 9.46 -2.34 17.75
C GLU A 21 8.01 -2.55 17.30
N THR A 22 7.60 -1.89 16.21
CA THR A 22 6.23 -1.96 15.68
C THR A 22 5.93 -3.29 14.96
N ILE A 23 6.86 -3.78 14.13
CA ILE A 23 6.63 -4.96 13.27
C ILE A 23 7.45 -6.19 13.67
N GLY A 24 8.33 -6.06 14.65
CA GLY A 24 9.29 -7.08 15.07
C GLY A 24 10.59 -7.05 14.28
N LEU A 25 11.68 -7.41 14.95
CA LEU A 25 13.04 -7.41 14.41
C LEU A 25 13.20 -8.27 13.14
N SER A 26 12.53 -9.43 13.07
CA SER A 26 12.58 -10.29 11.89
C SER A 26 12.03 -9.60 10.63
N ALA A 27 10.91 -8.88 10.75
CA ALA A 27 10.33 -8.15 9.63
C ALA A 27 11.13 -6.90 9.27
N ALA A 28 11.71 -6.21 10.26
CA ALA A 28 12.63 -5.10 10.02
C ALA A 28 13.91 -5.56 9.27
N LYS A 29 14.50 -6.70 9.66
CA LYS A 29 15.63 -7.30 8.91
C LYS A 29 15.26 -7.55 7.45
N LYS A 30 14.05 -8.06 7.16
CA LYS A 30 13.57 -8.23 5.78
C LYS A 30 13.46 -6.90 5.04
N LEU A 31 12.98 -5.83 5.68
CA LEU A 31 12.92 -4.49 5.06
C LEU A 31 14.33 -3.98 4.71
N LEU A 32 15.29 -4.12 5.63
CA LEU A 32 16.69 -3.74 5.40
C LEU A 32 17.32 -4.52 4.25
N THR A 33 17.03 -5.82 4.13
CA THR A 33 17.53 -6.65 3.03
C THR A 33 16.94 -6.26 1.68
N VAL A 34 15.64 -5.95 1.63
CA VAL A 34 14.94 -5.70 0.35
C VAL A 34 15.10 -4.25 -0.13
N PHE A 35 15.13 -3.28 0.79
CA PHE A 35 15.08 -1.85 0.46
C PHE A 35 16.25 -1.03 1.04
N GLY A 36 17.26 -1.68 1.60
CA GLY A 36 18.42 -1.01 2.16
C GLY A 36 19.14 -0.12 1.14
N GLY A 37 19.43 1.12 1.53
CA GLY A 37 20.07 2.12 0.66
C GLY A 37 19.09 2.96 -0.19
N GLU A 38 17.78 2.66 -0.14
CA GLU A 38 16.74 3.44 -0.81
C GLU A 38 15.97 4.35 0.17
N SER A 39 15.44 5.46 -0.35
CA SER A 39 14.47 6.28 0.38
C SER A 39 13.05 5.86 -0.01
N ILE A 40 12.39 5.14 0.89
CA ILE A 40 11.03 4.64 0.66
C ILE A 40 10.02 5.66 1.20
N TYR A 41 9.05 6.01 0.35
CA TYR A 41 7.87 6.74 0.82
C TYR A 41 6.84 5.78 1.41
N ILE A 42 6.50 5.96 2.68
CA ILE A 42 5.37 5.27 3.32
C ILE A 42 4.10 6.11 3.12
N PRO A 43 3.12 5.65 2.31
CA PRO A 43 1.90 6.40 2.08
C PRO A 43 1.04 6.48 3.33
N LYS A 44 0.35 7.61 3.48
CA LYS A 44 -0.68 7.74 4.51
C LYS A 44 -1.78 6.67 4.34
N PRO A 45 -2.32 6.09 5.43
CA PRO A 45 -3.37 5.08 5.36
C PRO A 45 -4.58 5.49 4.51
N GLU A 46 -4.97 6.77 4.57
CA GLU A 46 -6.10 7.31 3.81
C GLU A 46 -5.87 7.20 2.29
N SER A 47 -4.63 7.28 1.83
CA SER A 47 -4.29 7.11 0.40
C SER A 47 -4.50 5.67 -0.05
N VAL A 48 -4.16 4.71 0.80
CA VAL A 48 -4.35 3.28 0.55
C VAL A 48 -5.85 2.95 0.57
N ILE A 49 -6.58 3.43 1.59
CA ILE A 49 -8.03 3.26 1.72
C ILE A 49 -8.77 3.89 0.54
N ARG A 50 -8.37 5.10 0.12
CA ARG A 50 -8.91 5.77 -1.06
C ARG A 50 -8.72 4.93 -2.32
N SER A 51 -7.51 4.41 -2.54
CA SER A 51 -7.23 3.56 -3.70
C SER A 51 -8.08 2.29 -3.70
N LEU A 52 -8.28 1.67 -2.54
CA LEU A 52 -9.18 0.52 -2.37
C LEU A 52 -10.63 0.87 -2.69
N ARG A 53 -11.14 1.99 -2.14
CA ARG A 53 -12.50 2.49 -2.41
C ARG A 53 -12.70 2.73 -3.89
N ASP A 54 -11.77 3.41 -4.53
CA ASP A 54 -11.84 3.78 -5.94
C ASP A 54 -11.84 2.53 -6.84
N ARG A 55 -11.06 1.50 -6.48
CA ARG A 55 -11.11 0.17 -7.11
C ARG A 55 -12.48 -0.51 -6.95
N LYS A 56 -13.06 -0.49 -5.74
CA LYS A 56 -14.39 -1.08 -5.48
C LYS A 56 -15.50 -0.37 -6.27
N ILE A 57 -15.48 0.97 -6.30
CA ILE A 57 -16.41 1.78 -7.09
C ILE A 57 -16.34 1.37 -8.57
N TYR A 58 -15.13 1.17 -9.10
CA TYR A 58 -14.94 0.76 -10.49
C TYR A 58 -15.48 -0.66 -10.76
N GLN A 59 -15.25 -1.60 -9.85
CA GLN A 59 -15.77 -2.98 -9.95
C GLN A 59 -17.30 -3.04 -9.89
N GLU A 60 -17.94 -2.16 -9.11
CA GLU A 60 -19.39 -2.08 -8.99
C GLU A 60 -20.08 -1.27 -10.11
N PHE A 61 -19.31 -0.65 -11.00
CA PHE A 61 -19.84 0.22 -12.03
C PHE A 61 -20.51 -0.57 -13.18
N LYS A 62 -21.79 -0.30 -13.44
CA LYS A 62 -22.63 -0.98 -14.45
C LYS A 62 -23.03 -0.07 -15.63
N ASN A 63 -22.14 0.84 -16.05
CA ASN A 63 -22.35 1.84 -17.11
C ASN A 63 -23.28 3.04 -16.80
N ASP A 64 -24.34 2.89 -15.99
CA ASP A 64 -25.25 4.01 -15.70
C ASP A 64 -25.70 4.15 -14.23
N ASN A 65 -25.03 3.46 -13.30
CA ASN A 65 -25.37 3.52 -11.87
C ASN A 65 -24.66 4.65 -11.09
N TYR A 66 -24.32 5.77 -11.74
CA TYR A 66 -23.54 6.87 -11.14
C TYR A 66 -24.17 7.45 -9.86
N ARG A 67 -25.49 7.68 -9.87
CA ARG A 67 -26.22 8.25 -8.71
C ARG A 67 -26.28 7.27 -7.54
N GLN A 68 -26.42 5.97 -7.83
CA GLN A 68 -26.42 4.92 -6.82
C GLN A 68 -25.06 4.81 -6.13
N LEU A 69 -23.97 4.81 -6.90
CA LEU A 69 -22.61 4.78 -6.35
C LEU A 69 -22.28 6.04 -5.55
N ALA A 70 -22.71 7.21 -6.04
CA ALA A 70 -22.57 8.48 -5.32
C ALA A 70 -23.21 8.42 -3.92
N ALA A 71 -24.46 7.96 -3.84
CA ALA A 71 -25.15 7.79 -2.56
C ALA A 71 -24.45 6.75 -1.65
N ARG A 72 -24.09 5.59 -2.20
CA ARG A 72 -23.47 4.49 -1.44
C ARG A 72 -22.13 4.87 -0.81
N TYR A 73 -21.29 5.58 -1.56
CA TYR A 73 -19.94 5.94 -1.15
C TYR A 73 -19.83 7.34 -0.54
N ASN A 74 -20.97 8.03 -0.37
CA ASN A 74 -21.03 9.43 0.08
C ASN A 74 -20.11 10.36 -0.75
N LEU A 75 -20.23 10.26 -2.07
CA LEU A 75 -19.47 11.05 -3.04
C LEU A 75 -20.41 11.76 -4.01
N THR A 76 -19.93 12.82 -4.62
CA THR A 76 -20.63 13.46 -5.73
C THR A 76 -20.56 12.59 -6.98
N THR A 77 -21.57 12.68 -7.85
CA THR A 77 -21.55 12.01 -9.17
C THR A 77 -20.35 12.43 -10.02
N ARG A 78 -19.86 13.67 -9.85
CA ARG A 78 -18.62 14.17 -10.46
C ARG A 78 -17.40 13.37 -10.00
N GLN A 79 -17.26 13.12 -8.69
CA GLN A 79 -16.17 12.31 -8.15
C GLN A 79 -16.23 10.87 -8.65
N ILE A 80 -17.42 10.26 -8.69
CA ILE A 80 -17.60 8.90 -9.25
C ILE A 80 -17.14 8.84 -10.72
N ARG A 81 -17.55 9.81 -11.55
CA ARG A 81 -17.11 9.90 -12.95
C ARG A 81 -15.59 10.05 -13.07
N ALA A 82 -14.97 10.89 -12.24
CA ALA A 82 -13.53 11.07 -12.22
C ALA A 82 -12.79 9.77 -11.84
N ILE A 83 -13.27 9.07 -10.80
CA ILE A 83 -12.74 7.78 -10.36
C ILE A 83 -12.81 6.75 -11.48
N ILE A 84 -13.95 6.60 -12.15
CA ILE A 84 -14.10 5.64 -13.26
C ILE A 84 -13.15 5.98 -14.41
N LYS A 85 -12.98 7.27 -14.73
CA LYS A 85 -12.03 7.71 -15.75
C LYS A 85 -10.59 7.37 -15.37
N GLU A 86 -10.18 7.67 -14.14
CA GLU A 86 -8.83 7.40 -13.63
C GLU A 86 -8.54 5.89 -13.65
N GLN A 87 -9.48 5.06 -13.16
CA GLN A 87 -9.32 3.61 -13.11
C GLN A 87 -9.23 2.97 -14.50
N ARG A 88 -9.95 3.50 -15.50
CA ARG A 88 -9.79 3.07 -16.91
C ARG A 88 -8.40 3.38 -17.48
N SER A 89 -7.80 4.48 -17.05
CA SER A 89 -6.46 4.89 -17.50
C SER A 89 -5.31 4.23 -16.73
N ARG A 90 -5.58 3.64 -15.56
CA ARG A 90 -4.58 2.87 -14.82
C ARG A 90 -4.34 1.56 -15.54
N ASN A 91 -3.23 1.47 -16.26
CA ASN A 91 -2.63 0.19 -16.62
C ASN A 91 -2.22 -0.48 -15.30
N PRO A 92 -2.65 -1.73 -14.99
CA PRO A 92 -2.22 -2.38 -13.76
C PRO A 92 -0.69 -2.46 -13.81
N LYS A 93 -0.01 -1.74 -12.90
CA LYS A 93 1.39 -2.01 -12.63
C LYS A 93 1.43 -3.40 -11.99
N SER A 94 1.62 -4.40 -12.84
CA SER A 94 2.12 -5.74 -12.50
C SER A 94 3.25 -5.56 -11.48
N GLY A 95 2.96 -5.87 -10.22
CA GLY A 95 3.55 -7.03 -9.58
C GLY A 95 4.43 -6.55 -8.43
N PHE A 96 3.88 -6.55 -7.22
CA PHE A 96 4.73 -6.97 -6.10
C PHE A 96 5.09 -8.41 -6.44
N HIS A 97 6.34 -8.66 -6.83
CA HIS A 97 6.83 -10.03 -6.90
C HIS A 97 6.77 -10.57 -5.47
N GLU A 98 5.74 -11.37 -5.18
CA GLU A 98 5.84 -12.44 -4.19
C GLU A 98 6.94 -13.38 -4.70
N GLN A 99 8.20 -12.99 -4.49
CA GLN A 99 9.27 -13.97 -4.42
C GLN A 99 9.03 -14.71 -3.11
N GLU A 100 8.70 -15.99 -3.24
CA GLU A 100 8.72 -16.95 -2.15
C GLU A 100 10.02 -16.75 -1.35
N LEU A 101 9.86 -16.23 -0.13
CA LEU A 101 10.92 -16.16 0.87
C LEU A 101 10.41 -16.86 2.11
N PHE A 102 10.29 -18.18 1.98
CA PHE A 102 10.57 -19.20 2.99
C PHE A 102 11.04 -20.47 2.29
#